data_AF-A0A397S2U9-F1
#
_entry.id   AF-A0A397S2U9-F1
#
_cell.length_a   1.000
_cell.length_b   1.000
_cell.length_c   1.000
_cell.angle_alpha   90.00
_cell.angle_beta   90.00
_cell.angle_gamma   90.00
#
_symmetry.space_group_name_H-M   'P 1'
#
loop_
_entity.id
_entity.type
_entity.pdbx_description
1 polymer ?
#
loop_
_entity_poly.entity_id
_entity_poly.type
_entity_poly.pdbx_seq_one_letter_code
_entity_poly.pdbx_strand_id
1 'polypeptide(L)'
;DFYIYDINADSIYELSADYAAQDDQDLVVFTQRTTFDIETQEFFVLAGLKDKKEKKASSVKNSFWAYDLRTGKWTKLYQSENFDQHYWASNEIAEPRPRHAHQMVYDYVNKVQYLFGGRTVELETSKQQRLNDFWELRLIRPKSEDLLRRIKFLIRKQKFREICFESDSIKALKYLQVQLAQAVDHSNKDESLEFRGLSTSLFNKNKDETHDTFQERTELFEKLLEFFPEKMKQPKENLIDLIKIE
;
A
#
# COMPACT_ATOMS: atom_id res chain seq x y z
N ASP A 1 -2.54 25.47 -2.49
CA ASP A 1 -2.57 25.84 -3.92
C ASP A 1 -1.32 25.35 -4.62
N PHE A 2 -1.47 24.99 -5.89
CA PHE A 2 -0.38 24.49 -6.72
C PHE A 2 -0.31 25.27 -8.03
N TYR A 3 0.81 25.98 -8.23
CA TYR A 3 1.04 26.86 -9.36
C TYR A 3 2.28 26.42 -10.13
N ILE A 4 2.24 26.58 -11.45
CA ILE A 4 3.40 26.47 -12.34
C ILE A 4 3.73 27.85 -12.87
N TYR A 5 5.01 28.21 -12.79
CA TYR A 5 5.55 29.39 -13.45
C TYR A 5 6.34 28.95 -14.69
N ASP A 6 5.91 29.41 -15.87
CA ASP A 6 6.64 29.23 -17.12
C ASP A 6 7.64 30.37 -17.29
N ILE A 7 8.92 30.03 -17.21
CA ILE A 7 10.03 30.97 -17.30
C ILE A 7 10.12 31.61 -18.68
N ASN A 8 9.75 30.89 -19.75
CA ASN A 8 9.86 31.40 -21.12
C ASN A 8 8.70 32.33 -21.48
N ALA A 9 7.50 32.01 -20.99
CA ALA A 9 6.31 32.81 -21.22
C ALA A 9 6.09 33.91 -20.17
N ASP A 10 6.91 33.95 -19.12
CA ASP A 10 6.77 34.83 -17.95
C ASP A 10 5.32 34.83 -17.40
N SER A 11 4.75 33.63 -17.26
CA SER A 11 3.33 33.44 -16.97
C SER A 11 3.12 32.39 -15.88
N ILE A 12 2.10 32.61 -15.05
CA ILE A 12 1.69 31.69 -13.98
C ILE A 12 0.42 30.96 -14.40
N TYR A 13 0.44 29.64 -14.25
CA TYR A 13 -0.70 28.75 -14.46
C TYR A 13 -1.07 28.11 -13.13
N GLU A 14 -2.32 28.24 -12.72
CA GLU A 14 -2.85 27.49 -11.57
C GLU A 14 -3.23 26.08 -12.03
N LEU A 15 -2.64 25.06 -11.39
CA LEU A 15 -2.97 23.67 -11.69
C LEU A 15 -4.11 23.14 -10.81
N SER A 16 -4.13 23.52 -9.54
CA SER A 16 -5.12 23.05 -8.57
C SER A 16 -5.23 24.01 -7.39
N ALA A 17 -6.45 24.45 -7.12
CA ALA A 17 -6.83 25.04 -5.84
C ALA A 17 -6.94 23.94 -4.78
N ASP A 18 -6.36 24.19 -3.59
CA ASP A 18 -6.52 23.46 -2.34
C ASP A 18 -6.70 21.90 -2.39
N TYR A 19 -5.59 21.16 -2.46
CA TYR A 19 -5.61 19.68 -2.45
C TYR A 19 -6.08 19.06 -1.12
N ALA A 20 -6.14 19.84 -0.03
CA ALA A 20 -6.71 19.39 1.25
C ALA A 20 -8.24 19.31 1.20
N ALA A 21 -8.88 19.99 0.26
CA ALA A 21 -10.34 20.14 0.19
C ALA A 21 -11.05 19.05 -0.61
N GLN A 22 -10.33 18.16 -1.31
CA GLN A 22 -10.96 17.20 -2.22
C GLN A 22 -11.61 16.00 -1.54
N ASP A 23 -11.20 15.58 -0.33
CA ASP A 23 -11.84 14.47 0.40
C ASP A 23 -12.09 14.74 1.89
N ASP A 24 -11.26 15.54 2.58
CA ASP A 24 -11.36 15.76 4.04
C ASP A 24 -11.22 17.24 4.39
N GLN A 25 -12.32 18.00 4.28
CA GLN A 25 -12.39 19.42 4.66
C GLN A 25 -11.97 19.71 6.11
N ASP A 26 -11.90 18.67 6.95
CA ASP A 26 -11.56 18.74 8.36
C ASP A 26 -10.06 18.62 8.66
N LEU A 27 -9.16 18.55 7.67
CA LEU A 27 -7.71 18.41 7.93
C LEU A 27 -6.91 19.69 7.64
N VAL A 28 -5.97 20.02 8.53
CA VAL A 28 -4.95 21.06 8.35
C VAL A 28 -3.64 20.40 7.94
N VAL A 29 -3.08 20.86 6.82
CA VAL A 29 -1.80 20.37 6.31
C VAL A 29 -0.66 21.24 6.81
N PHE A 30 0.42 20.62 7.27
CA PHE A 30 1.63 21.34 7.65
C PHE A 30 2.90 20.52 7.33
N THR A 31 4.05 21.20 7.39
CA THR A 31 5.40 20.60 7.23
C THR A 31 5.59 19.79 5.95
N GLN A 32 5.13 20.35 4.85
CA GLN A 32 5.22 19.69 3.55
C GLN A 32 6.67 19.60 3.07
N ARG A 33 7.03 18.43 2.56
CA ARG A 33 8.19 18.23 1.71
C ARG A 33 7.74 17.58 0.43
N THR A 34 8.29 18.10 -0.66
CA THR A 34 7.95 17.66 -2.00
C THR A 34 9.21 17.16 -2.68
N THR A 35 9.09 16.01 -3.34
CA THR A 35 10.07 15.47 -4.26
C THR A 35 9.41 15.27 -5.63
N PHE A 36 10.21 15.03 -6.67
CA PHE A 36 9.71 14.91 -8.03
C PHE A 36 10.44 13.80 -8.77
N ASP A 37 9.68 12.92 -9.43
CA ASP A 37 10.22 11.97 -10.40
C ASP A 37 10.00 12.50 -11.82
N ILE A 38 11.10 12.79 -12.49
CA ILE A 38 11.11 13.33 -13.86
C ILE A 38 10.62 12.34 -14.90
N GLU A 39 10.81 11.03 -14.69
CA GLU A 39 10.42 10.03 -15.69
C GLU A 39 8.91 9.79 -15.67
N THR A 40 8.31 9.71 -14.48
CA THR A 40 6.86 9.55 -14.34
C THR A 40 6.12 10.89 -14.37
N GLN A 41 6.83 12.01 -14.22
CA GLN A 41 6.29 13.36 -14.03
C GLN A 41 5.34 13.43 -12.84
N GLU A 42 5.75 12.84 -11.73
CA GLU A 42 4.96 12.77 -10.50
C GLU A 42 5.62 13.60 -9.39
N PHE A 43 4.85 14.48 -8.76
CA PHE A 43 5.25 15.11 -7.50
C PHE A 43 4.83 14.20 -6.35
N PHE A 44 5.74 13.93 -5.43
CA PHE A 44 5.43 13.26 -4.19
C PHE A 44 5.46 14.25 -3.04
N VAL A 45 4.41 14.25 -2.22
CA VAL A 45 4.27 15.18 -1.10
C VAL A 45 4.10 14.38 0.18
N LEU A 46 5.08 14.50 1.09
CA LEU A 46 4.93 14.09 2.47
C LEU A 46 4.36 15.26 3.26
N ALA A 47 3.22 15.03 3.89
CA ALA A 47 2.48 16.06 4.60
C ALA A 47 2.00 15.60 5.97
N GLY A 48 2.15 16.46 6.97
CA GLY A 48 1.52 16.28 8.27
C GLY A 48 0.07 16.75 8.22
N LEU A 49 -0.88 15.92 8.63
CA LEU A 49 -2.31 16.25 8.72
C LEU A 49 -2.71 16.35 10.19
N LYS A 50 -3.50 17.37 10.53
CA LYS A 50 -4.10 17.56 11.86
C LYS A 50 -5.61 17.77 11.73
N ASP A 51 -6.40 17.14 12.60
CA ASP A 51 -7.85 17.33 12.63
C ASP A 51 -8.24 18.74 13.12
N LYS A 52 -9.12 19.41 12.39
CA LYS A 52 -9.68 20.73 12.70
C LYS A 52 -10.66 20.68 13.87
N LYS A 53 -11.42 19.58 14.03
CA LYS A 53 -12.50 19.45 15.02
C LYS A 53 -11.95 19.10 16.40
N GLU A 54 -10.90 18.30 16.47
CA GLU A 54 -10.26 17.95 17.73
C GLU A 54 -9.27 19.03 18.20
N LYS A 55 -9.80 20.13 18.74
CA LYS A 55 -9.00 21.21 19.36
C LYS A 55 -8.06 20.69 20.47
N LYS A 56 -8.33 19.52 21.06
CA LYS A 56 -7.55 18.87 22.12
C LYS A 56 -6.67 17.72 21.65
N ALA A 57 -6.92 17.12 20.48
CA ALA A 57 -6.04 16.08 19.98
C ALA A 57 -4.81 16.74 19.32
N SER A 58 -3.67 16.52 19.96
CA SER A 58 -2.36 16.88 19.43
C SER A 58 -1.89 15.91 18.34
N SER A 59 -2.72 14.95 17.93
CA SER A 59 -2.32 13.87 17.04
C SER A 59 -2.19 14.36 15.61
N VAL A 60 -0.98 14.23 15.10
CA VAL A 60 -0.63 14.53 13.73
C VAL A 60 -0.50 13.20 13.01
N LYS A 61 -1.01 13.12 11.79
CA LYS A 61 -0.82 11.99 10.88
C LYS A 61 0.21 12.34 9.84
N ASN A 62 1.05 11.38 9.44
CA ASN A 62 1.69 11.51 8.14
C ASN A 62 0.71 11.08 7.06
N SER A 63 0.76 11.79 5.94
CA SER A 63 0.09 11.41 4.72
C SER A 63 1.07 11.57 3.58
N PHE A 64 1.00 10.63 2.64
CA PHE A 64 1.85 10.61 1.47
C PHE A 64 0.99 10.67 0.22
N TRP A 65 1.25 11.66 -0.62
CA TRP A 65 0.45 11.95 -1.80
C TRP A 65 1.32 11.94 -3.05
N ALA A 66 0.73 11.53 -4.16
CA ALA A 66 1.30 11.70 -5.48
C ALA A 66 0.38 12.57 -6.35
N TYR A 67 0.97 13.52 -7.07
CA TYR A 67 0.32 14.26 -8.14
C TYR A 67 0.93 13.88 -9.46
N ASP A 68 0.13 13.30 -10.34
CA ASP A 68 0.54 13.00 -11.71
C ASP A 68 0.33 14.24 -12.58
N LEU A 69 1.43 14.85 -13.01
CA LEU A 69 1.41 16.09 -13.80
C LEU A 69 0.74 15.90 -15.16
N ARG A 70 0.78 14.70 -15.73
CA ARG A 70 0.23 14.41 -17.06
C ARG A 70 -1.29 14.32 -17.04
N THR A 71 -1.82 13.73 -15.97
CA THR A 71 -3.28 13.56 -15.80
C THR A 71 -3.91 14.66 -14.94
N GLY A 72 -3.10 15.48 -14.27
CA GLY A 72 -3.53 16.53 -13.37
C GLY A 72 -4.22 16.00 -12.11
N LYS A 73 -3.91 14.77 -11.70
CA LYS A 73 -4.67 14.05 -10.66
C LYS A 73 -3.85 13.79 -9.40
N TRP A 74 -4.45 14.11 -8.25
CA TRP A 74 -3.95 13.71 -6.93
C TRP A 74 -4.36 12.29 -6.56
N THR A 75 -3.47 11.57 -5.89
CA THR A 75 -3.73 10.25 -5.30
C THR A 75 -3.09 10.17 -3.92
N LYS A 76 -3.87 9.87 -2.88
CA LYS A 76 -3.37 9.55 -1.55
C LYS A 76 -2.76 8.14 -1.60
N LEU A 77 -1.44 8.04 -1.41
CA LEU A 77 -0.72 6.76 -1.43
C LEU A 77 -0.68 6.10 -0.05
N TYR A 78 -0.64 6.91 1.00
CA TYR A 78 -0.51 6.43 2.38
C TYR A 78 -1.07 7.44 3.39
N GLN A 79 -1.58 6.94 4.51
CA GLN A 79 -1.92 7.72 5.69
C GLN A 79 -1.66 6.89 6.96
N SER A 80 -1.00 7.47 7.95
CA SER A 80 -0.76 6.79 9.22
C SER A 80 -2.07 6.50 9.95
N GLU A 81 -2.22 5.27 10.43
CA GLU A 81 -3.39 4.80 11.19
C GLU A 81 -3.16 4.81 12.71
N ASN A 82 -1.90 4.80 13.17
CA ASN A 82 -1.54 4.60 14.57
C ASN A 82 -1.17 5.90 15.30
N PHE A 83 -1.78 6.11 16.47
CA PHE A 83 -1.67 7.33 17.28
C PHE A 83 -1.04 7.14 18.65
N ASP A 84 -0.73 5.90 19.01
CA ASP A 84 -0.30 5.61 20.37
C ASP A 84 1.15 6.07 20.59
N GLN A 85 1.39 6.82 21.67
CA GLN A 85 2.75 7.14 22.12
C GLN A 85 3.56 5.86 22.38
N HIS A 86 2.89 4.76 22.75
CA HIS A 86 3.53 3.46 22.92
C HIS A 86 4.04 2.89 21.59
N TYR A 87 3.34 3.14 20.47
CA TYR A 87 3.81 2.73 19.14
C TYR A 87 5.14 3.41 18.82
N TRP A 88 5.23 4.72 19.04
CA TRP A 88 6.46 5.50 18.78
C TRP A 88 7.58 5.29 19.79
N ALA A 89 7.28 4.67 20.92
CA ALA A 89 8.27 4.23 21.92
C ALA A 89 8.75 2.80 21.69
N SER A 90 8.11 2.05 20.77
CA SER A 90 8.50 0.68 20.43
C SER A 90 9.70 0.67 19.47
N ASN A 91 10.41 -0.47 19.41
CA ASN A 91 11.51 -0.67 18.46
C ASN A 91 11.03 -1.20 17.08
N GLU A 92 9.73 -1.45 16.91
CA GLU A 92 9.14 -2.05 15.70
C GLU A 92 8.32 -1.02 14.91
N ILE A 93 8.91 0.15 14.69
CA ILE A 93 8.25 1.23 13.97
C ILE A 93 8.42 1.01 12.46
N ALA A 94 7.30 0.90 11.75
CA ALA A 94 7.26 0.65 10.30
C ALA A 94 7.29 1.93 9.45
N GLU A 95 7.15 3.10 10.08
CA GLU A 95 7.05 4.40 9.41
C GLU A 95 7.74 5.52 10.20
N PRO A 96 8.18 6.63 9.56
CA PRO A 96 8.70 7.77 10.30
C PRO A 96 7.59 8.42 11.11
N ARG A 97 7.85 8.72 12.40
CA ARG A 97 6.93 9.56 13.19
C ARG A 97 6.71 10.95 12.56
N PRO A 98 5.54 11.57 12.72
CA PRO A 98 5.27 12.91 12.24
C PRO A 98 6.28 13.94 12.75
N ARG A 99 6.78 14.77 11.83
CA ARG A 99 7.94 15.63 12.09
C ARG A 99 8.01 16.87 11.22
N HIS A 100 8.50 17.96 11.80
CA HIS A 100 8.80 19.20 11.10
C HIS A 100 10.30 19.36 10.83
N ALA A 101 10.66 20.30 9.95
CA ALA A 101 12.06 20.64 9.64
C ALA A 101 12.94 19.43 9.26
N HIS A 102 12.33 18.36 8.75
CA HIS A 102 13.03 17.21 8.22
C HIS A 102 13.53 17.51 6.80
N GLN A 103 14.55 16.78 6.37
CA GLN A 103 15.01 16.80 4.99
C GLN A 103 14.48 15.57 4.26
N MET A 104 14.07 15.78 3.01
CA MET A 104 13.62 14.70 2.13
C MET A 104 14.28 14.85 0.77
N VAL A 105 14.76 13.75 0.20
CA VAL A 105 15.40 13.71 -1.12
C VAL A 105 14.94 12.49 -1.89
N TYR A 106 14.98 12.58 -3.21
CA TYR A 106 14.57 11.49 -4.10
C TYR A 106 15.73 11.05 -4.99
N ASP A 107 16.00 9.75 -4.97
CA ASP A 107 16.92 9.08 -5.88
C ASP A 107 16.13 8.60 -7.10
N TYR A 108 16.27 9.34 -8.21
CA TYR A 108 15.56 9.05 -9.45
C TYR A 108 16.07 7.79 -10.17
N VAL A 109 17.30 7.33 -9.88
CA VAL A 109 17.90 6.15 -10.51
C VAL A 109 17.34 4.90 -9.86
N ASN A 110 17.35 4.85 -8.53
CA ASN A 110 16.88 3.68 -7.78
C ASN A 110 15.38 3.77 -7.41
N LYS A 111 14.72 4.89 -7.71
CA LYS A 111 13.31 5.18 -7.38
C LYS A 111 13.03 5.11 -5.89
N VAL A 112 13.90 5.72 -5.09
CA VAL A 112 13.88 5.66 -3.62
C VAL A 112 13.74 7.05 -3.02
N GLN A 113 12.93 7.17 -1.97
CA GLN A 113 12.83 8.41 -1.20
C GLN A 113 13.55 8.24 0.13
N TYR A 114 14.35 9.24 0.48
CA TYR A 114 15.08 9.27 1.74
C TYR A 114 14.58 10.42 2.60
N LEU A 115 14.38 10.15 3.89
CA LEU A 115 14.04 11.16 4.89
C LEU A 115 15.09 11.11 5.99
N PHE A 116 15.54 12.29 6.42
CA PHE A 116 16.51 12.41 7.51
C PHE A 116 16.07 13.42 8.57
N GLY A 117 16.18 13.00 9.82
CA GLY A 117 16.07 13.83 11.02
C GLY A 117 14.76 14.61 11.10
N GLY A 118 14.85 15.84 11.59
CA GLY A 118 13.71 16.72 11.84
C GLY A 118 13.44 16.90 13.34
N ARG A 119 12.23 17.36 13.67
CA ARG A 119 11.77 17.54 15.05
C ARG A 119 10.37 17.00 15.20
N THR A 120 10.08 16.39 16.36
CA THR A 120 8.75 15.85 16.66
C THR A 120 7.70 16.94 16.66
N VAL A 121 6.44 16.57 16.37
CA VAL A 121 5.32 17.50 16.43
C VAL A 121 4.63 17.38 17.78
N GLU A 122 5.00 18.26 18.71
CA GLU A 122 4.40 18.39 20.04
C GLU A 122 3.85 19.82 20.22
N LEU A 123 2.75 19.96 20.98
CA LEU A 123 2.13 21.26 21.28
C LEU A 123 3.05 22.19 22.06
N GLU A 124 3.81 21.62 23.02
CA GLU A 124 4.77 22.36 23.82
C GLU A 124 6.16 22.28 23.19
N THR A 125 6.76 23.44 22.88
CA THR A 125 8.10 23.53 22.28
C THR A 125 9.18 22.85 23.13
N SER A 126 9.03 22.81 24.46
CA SER A 126 9.94 22.13 25.39
C SER A 126 9.94 20.61 25.24
N LYS A 127 8.85 20.02 24.75
CA LYS A 127 8.70 18.57 24.52
C LYS A 127 9.14 18.15 23.11
N GLN A 128 9.42 19.11 22.22
CA GLN A 128 9.86 18.80 20.86
C GLN A 128 11.29 18.25 20.85
N GLN A 129 11.42 16.99 20.44
CA GLN A 129 12.70 16.30 20.36
C GLN A 129 13.31 16.46 18.96
N ARG A 130 14.63 16.60 18.89
CA ARG A 130 15.37 16.55 17.63
C ARG A 130 15.61 15.10 17.24
N LEU A 131 15.30 14.78 15.99
CA LEU A 131 15.45 13.46 15.41
C LEU A 131 16.73 13.42 14.56
N ASN A 132 17.40 12.27 14.57
CA ASN A 132 18.63 11.97 13.84
C ASN A 132 18.56 10.60 13.13
N ASP A 133 17.37 10.05 13.00
CA ASP A 133 17.05 8.81 12.30
C ASP A 133 17.01 9.04 10.78
N PHE A 134 17.16 7.95 10.04
CA PHE A 134 17.18 7.93 8.58
C PHE A 134 16.19 6.88 8.07
N TRP A 135 15.35 7.28 7.12
CA TRP A 135 14.28 6.46 6.58
C TRP A 135 14.43 6.31 5.08
N GLU A 136 14.05 5.13 4.60
CA GLU A 136 13.97 4.78 3.19
C GLU A 136 12.52 4.40 2.85
N LEU A 137 11.98 4.96 1.77
CA LEU A 137 10.69 4.58 1.20
C LEU A 137 10.88 4.14 -0.25
N ARG A 138 10.45 2.90 -0.55
CA ARG A 138 10.36 2.35 -1.90
C ARG A 138 8.90 2.19 -2.29
N LEU A 139 8.49 2.87 -3.35
CA LEU A 139 7.17 2.68 -3.94
C LEU A 139 7.25 1.56 -4.97
N ILE A 140 6.54 0.47 -4.73
CA ILE A 140 6.42 -0.62 -5.69
C ILE A 140 5.14 -0.38 -6.49
N ARG A 141 5.28 -0.25 -7.81
CA ARG A 141 4.15 -0.19 -8.75
C ARG A 141 4.15 -1.47 -9.58
N PRO A 142 3.42 -2.53 -9.16
CA PRO A 142 3.39 -3.78 -9.90
C PRO A 142 2.83 -3.57 -11.31
N LYS A 143 3.41 -4.24 -12.30
CA LYS A 143 2.84 -4.22 -13.65
C LYS A 143 1.59 -5.09 -13.70
N SER A 144 0.67 -4.77 -14.62
CA SER A 144 -0.56 -5.54 -14.80
C SER A 144 -0.28 -7.00 -15.13
N GLU A 145 0.82 -7.29 -15.85
CA GLU A 145 1.25 -8.65 -16.16
C GLU A 145 1.66 -9.42 -14.90
N ASP A 146 2.37 -8.77 -13.97
CA ASP A 146 2.80 -9.37 -12.70
C ASP A 146 1.61 -9.69 -11.80
N LEU A 147 0.64 -8.76 -11.72
CA LEU A 147 -0.61 -8.96 -11.00
C LEU A 147 -1.40 -10.14 -11.59
N LEU A 148 -1.57 -10.16 -12.92
CA LEU A 148 -2.29 -11.23 -13.61
C LEU A 148 -1.61 -12.59 -13.40
N ARG A 149 -0.27 -12.62 -13.46
CA ARG A 149 0.54 -13.80 -13.18
C ARG A 149 0.31 -14.30 -11.75
N ARG A 150 0.37 -13.41 -10.76
CA ARG A 150 0.14 -13.76 -9.34
C ARG A 150 -1.29 -14.27 -9.10
N ILE A 151 -2.30 -13.62 -9.68
CA ILE A 151 -3.71 -14.06 -9.63
C ILE A 151 -3.84 -15.47 -10.23
N LYS A 152 -3.27 -15.70 -11.42
CA LYS A 152 -3.26 -17.03 -12.05
C LYS A 152 -2.59 -18.07 -11.18
N PHE A 153 -1.46 -17.73 -10.55
CA PHE A 153 -0.77 -18.62 -9.62
C PHE A 153 -1.67 -19.02 -8.45
N LEU A 154 -2.35 -18.07 -7.79
CA LEU A 154 -3.24 -18.35 -6.67
C LEU A 154 -4.40 -19.28 -7.06
N ILE A 155 -5.07 -19.00 -8.20
CA ILE A 155 -6.15 -19.84 -8.73
C ILE A 155 -5.63 -21.23 -9.07
N ARG A 156 -4.48 -21.32 -9.76
CA ARG A 156 -3.90 -22.60 -10.14
C ARG A 156 -3.44 -23.40 -8.93
N LYS A 157 -2.91 -22.74 -7.89
CA LYS A 157 -2.53 -23.34 -6.60
C LYS A 157 -3.74 -23.96 -5.90
N GLN A 158 -4.86 -23.27 -5.84
CA GLN A 158 -6.08 -23.84 -5.27
C GLN A 158 -6.56 -25.06 -6.06
N LYS A 159 -6.64 -24.93 -7.39
CA LYS A 159 -7.00 -26.07 -8.26
C LYS A 159 -6.05 -27.26 -8.10
N PHE A 160 -4.76 -27.03 -7.92
CA PHE A 160 -3.79 -28.10 -7.66
C PHE A 160 -4.10 -28.84 -6.35
N ARG A 161 -4.41 -28.12 -5.28
CA ARG A 161 -4.81 -28.72 -3.99
C ARG A 161 -6.06 -29.58 -4.14
N GLU A 162 -7.07 -29.09 -4.87
CA GLU A 162 -8.29 -29.84 -5.16
C GLU A 162 -7.97 -31.14 -5.94
N ILE A 163 -7.08 -31.11 -6.95
CA ILE A 163 -6.67 -32.32 -7.69
C ILE A 163 -5.92 -33.31 -6.78
N CYS A 164 -5.08 -32.82 -5.86
CA CYS A 164 -4.41 -33.68 -4.88
C CYS A 164 -5.43 -34.40 -3.97
N PHE A 165 -6.51 -33.72 -3.60
CA PHE A 165 -7.59 -34.28 -2.78
C PHE A 165 -8.43 -35.32 -3.54
N GLU A 166 -8.71 -35.08 -4.83
CA GLU A 166 -9.36 -36.06 -5.73
C GLU A 166 -8.52 -37.34 -5.98
N SER A 167 -7.36 -37.49 -5.32
CA SER A 167 -6.47 -38.67 -5.34
C SER A 167 -5.80 -39.01 -6.68
N ASP A 168 -5.90 -38.15 -7.69
CA ASP A 168 -5.20 -38.32 -8.97
C ASP A 168 -3.79 -37.71 -8.92
N SER A 169 -2.86 -38.44 -8.29
CA SER A 169 -1.49 -37.95 -8.07
C SER A 169 -0.70 -37.73 -9.37
N ILE A 170 -0.99 -38.47 -10.45
CA ILE A 170 -0.30 -38.28 -11.73
C ILE A 170 -0.79 -37.01 -12.41
N LYS A 171 -2.11 -36.77 -12.43
CA LYS A 171 -2.69 -35.52 -12.94
C LYS A 171 -2.25 -34.33 -12.11
N ALA A 172 -2.22 -34.47 -10.77
CA ALA A 172 -1.71 -33.42 -9.87
C ALA A 172 -0.26 -33.06 -10.19
N LEU A 173 0.62 -34.06 -10.32
CA LEU A 173 2.02 -33.85 -10.65
C LEU A 173 2.19 -33.18 -12.02
N LYS A 174 1.48 -33.67 -13.05
CA LYS A 174 1.51 -33.08 -14.39
C LYS A 174 1.01 -31.63 -14.38
N TYR A 175 -0.03 -31.35 -13.60
CA TYR A 175 -0.58 -30.02 -13.45
C TYR A 175 0.41 -29.08 -12.74
N LEU A 176 1.07 -29.54 -11.68
CA LEU A 176 2.10 -28.78 -10.96
C LEU A 176 3.27 -28.40 -11.89
N GLN A 177 3.78 -29.38 -12.64
CA GLN A 177 4.94 -29.21 -13.51
C GLN A 177 4.69 -28.31 -14.73
N VAL A 178 3.47 -28.28 -15.25
CA VAL A 178 3.15 -27.55 -16.48
C VAL A 178 2.34 -26.30 -16.18
N GLN A 179 1.11 -26.48 -15.70
CA GLN A 179 0.16 -25.38 -15.57
C GLN A 179 0.58 -24.44 -14.44
N LEU A 180 0.91 -24.99 -13.28
CA LEU A 180 1.24 -24.17 -12.12
C LEU A 180 2.62 -23.51 -12.27
N ALA A 181 3.63 -24.27 -12.71
CA ALA A 181 4.98 -23.75 -12.94
C ALA A 181 5.03 -22.57 -13.94
N GLN A 182 4.17 -22.55 -14.97
CA GLN A 182 4.06 -21.44 -15.93
C GLN A 182 3.55 -20.13 -15.32
N ALA A 183 2.85 -20.19 -14.19
CA ALA A 183 2.35 -19.00 -13.50
C ALA A 183 3.33 -18.48 -12.43
N VAL A 184 4.45 -19.17 -12.20
CA VAL A 184 5.43 -18.83 -11.18
C VAL A 184 6.57 -18.01 -11.78
N ASP A 185 6.97 -16.96 -11.08
CA ASP A 185 8.23 -16.28 -11.35
C ASP A 185 9.34 -16.97 -10.58
N HIS A 186 10.11 -17.77 -11.31
CA HIS A 186 11.22 -18.54 -10.75
C HIS A 186 12.46 -17.69 -10.45
N SER A 187 12.46 -16.40 -10.82
CA SER A 187 13.51 -15.46 -10.41
C SER A 187 13.26 -14.92 -9.00
N ASN A 188 12.00 -14.90 -8.55
CA ASN A 188 11.62 -14.55 -7.19
C ASN A 188 11.87 -15.75 -6.24
N LYS A 189 12.72 -15.55 -5.23
CA LYS A 189 13.10 -16.60 -4.28
C LYS A 189 11.92 -17.06 -3.43
N ASP A 190 11.12 -16.14 -2.92
CA ASP A 190 10.00 -16.45 -2.03
C ASP A 190 8.89 -17.19 -2.79
N GLU A 191 8.59 -16.75 -4.00
CA GLU A 191 7.61 -17.41 -4.85
C GLU A 191 8.07 -18.80 -5.30
N SER A 192 9.36 -18.94 -5.61
CA SER A 192 9.96 -20.25 -5.93
C SER A 192 9.92 -21.21 -4.74
N LEU A 193 10.15 -20.70 -3.52
CA LEU A 193 10.03 -21.49 -2.29
C LEU A 193 8.57 -21.91 -2.05
N GLU A 194 7.62 -20.99 -2.20
CA GLU A 194 6.19 -21.27 -2.10
C GLU A 194 5.78 -22.38 -3.10
N PHE A 195 6.23 -22.27 -4.35
CA PHE A 195 5.98 -23.26 -5.41
C PHE A 195 6.54 -24.65 -5.06
N ARG A 196 7.80 -24.72 -4.63
CA ARG A 196 8.45 -25.99 -4.24
C ARG A 196 7.74 -26.63 -3.06
N GLY A 197 7.28 -25.83 -2.09
CA GLY A 197 6.51 -26.30 -0.94
C GLY A 197 5.23 -27.05 -1.33
N LEU A 198 4.62 -26.74 -2.49
CA LEU A 198 3.40 -27.40 -2.96
C LEU A 198 3.61 -28.88 -3.29
N SER A 199 4.84 -29.33 -3.56
CA SER A 199 5.08 -30.75 -3.85
C SER A 199 4.74 -31.66 -2.67
N THR A 200 4.77 -31.13 -1.43
CA THR A 200 4.38 -31.87 -0.23
C THR A 200 2.92 -32.32 -0.27
N SER A 201 2.03 -31.52 -0.86
CA SER A 201 0.61 -31.83 -1.01
C SER A 201 0.34 -33.04 -1.90
N LEU A 202 1.30 -33.50 -2.71
CA LEU A 202 1.17 -34.75 -3.47
C LEU A 202 1.17 -36.00 -2.58
N PHE A 203 1.79 -35.90 -1.41
CA PHE A 203 2.05 -37.03 -0.51
C PHE A 203 1.16 -37.03 0.73
N ASN A 204 0.55 -35.89 1.07
CA ASN A 204 -0.41 -35.78 2.17
C ASN A 204 -1.78 -36.35 1.75
N LYS A 205 -1.87 -37.69 1.70
CA LYS A 205 -3.07 -38.41 1.25
C LYS A 205 -4.08 -38.73 2.35
N ASN A 206 -3.86 -38.42 3.63
CA ASN A 206 -4.79 -38.76 4.70
C ASN A 206 -4.72 -37.80 5.89
N LYS A 207 -5.90 -37.30 6.31
CA LYS A 207 -6.51 -37.50 7.64
C LYS A 207 -7.80 -36.68 7.73
N ASP A 208 -8.94 -37.36 7.90
CA ASP A 208 -10.19 -37.02 8.64
C ASP A 208 -10.71 -35.56 8.76
N GLU A 209 -10.11 -34.59 8.10
CA GLU A 209 -10.58 -33.22 8.04
C GLU A 209 -11.59 -33.13 6.90
N THR A 210 -12.82 -32.78 7.24
CA THR A 210 -13.83 -32.35 6.28
C THR A 210 -13.25 -31.16 5.51
N HIS A 211 -12.70 -31.43 4.33
CA HIS A 211 -12.09 -30.42 3.49
C HIS A 211 -13.20 -29.52 2.95
N ASP A 212 -13.38 -28.38 3.60
CA ASP A 212 -14.39 -27.42 3.20
C ASP A 212 -13.88 -26.65 1.97
N THR A 213 -14.04 -27.28 0.81
CA THR A 213 -13.69 -26.69 -0.50
C THR A 213 -14.41 -25.36 -0.71
N PHE A 214 -15.59 -25.19 -0.13
CA PHE A 214 -16.33 -23.93 -0.21
C PHE A 214 -15.62 -22.83 0.60
N GLN A 215 -15.22 -23.14 1.84
CA GLN A 215 -14.46 -22.21 2.68
C GLN A 215 -13.14 -21.79 2.02
N GLU A 216 -12.34 -22.74 1.52
CA GLU A 216 -11.06 -22.41 0.87
C GLU A 216 -11.22 -21.58 -0.41
N ARG A 217 -12.26 -21.86 -1.20
CA ARG A 217 -12.58 -21.06 -2.39
C ARG A 217 -13.03 -19.66 -2.01
N THR A 218 -13.74 -19.51 -0.89
CA THR A 218 -14.14 -18.21 -0.34
C THR A 218 -12.91 -17.43 0.11
N GLU A 219 -11.99 -18.05 0.84
CA GLU A 219 -10.72 -17.44 1.25
C GLU A 219 -9.87 -17.02 0.04
N LEU A 220 -9.80 -17.87 -0.99
CA LEU A 220 -9.15 -17.50 -2.25
C LEU A 220 -9.83 -16.29 -2.88
N PHE A 221 -11.16 -16.27 -2.94
CA PHE A 221 -11.90 -15.16 -3.54
C PHE A 221 -11.61 -13.84 -2.81
N GLU A 222 -11.70 -13.82 -1.48
CA GLU A 222 -11.38 -12.64 -0.67
C GLU A 222 -9.93 -12.18 -0.91
N LYS A 223 -8.98 -13.13 -0.96
CA LYS A 223 -7.59 -12.82 -1.28
C LYS A 223 -7.41 -12.25 -2.69
N LEU A 224 -8.18 -12.71 -3.67
CA LEU A 224 -8.14 -12.18 -5.03
C LEU A 224 -8.68 -10.75 -5.09
N LEU A 225 -9.67 -10.41 -4.26
CA LEU A 225 -10.21 -9.05 -4.19
C LEU A 225 -9.15 -8.02 -3.78
N GLU A 226 -8.12 -8.39 -3.02
CA GLU A 226 -7.02 -7.48 -2.66
C GLU A 226 -6.29 -6.89 -3.89
N PHE A 227 -6.29 -7.59 -5.03
CA PHE A 227 -5.64 -7.13 -6.26
C PHE A 227 -6.44 -6.09 -7.05
N PHE A 228 -7.71 -5.88 -6.69
CA PHE A 228 -8.59 -4.97 -7.40
C PHE A 228 -8.76 -3.64 -6.65
N PRO A 229 -9.05 -2.52 -7.35
CA PRO A 229 -9.44 -1.28 -6.70
C PRO A 229 -10.77 -1.41 -5.95
N GLU A 230 -10.97 -0.64 -4.87
CA GLU A 230 -12.20 -0.68 -4.04
C GLU A 230 -13.48 -0.46 -4.85
N LYS A 231 -13.46 0.41 -5.88
CA LYS A 231 -14.60 0.62 -6.79
C LYS A 231 -15.03 -0.61 -7.60
N MET A 232 -14.19 -1.64 -7.67
CA MET A 232 -14.47 -2.91 -8.35
C MET A 232 -14.82 -4.04 -7.36
N LYS A 233 -14.86 -3.73 -6.06
CA LYS A 233 -15.19 -4.69 -5.00
C LYS A 233 -16.61 -4.44 -4.49
N GLN A 234 -17.14 -5.42 -3.78
CA GLN A 234 -18.29 -5.21 -2.93
C GLN A 234 -17.95 -4.21 -1.81
N PRO A 235 -18.91 -3.41 -1.34
CA PRO A 235 -18.73 -2.57 -0.16
C PRO A 235 -18.25 -3.40 1.03
N LYS A 236 -17.28 -2.88 1.79
CA LYS A 236 -16.81 -3.52 3.03
C LYS A 236 -17.79 -3.33 4.18
N GLU A 237 -18.62 -2.29 4.11
CA GLU A 237 -19.65 -2.01 5.10
C GLU A 237 -20.81 -2.98 4.94
N ASN A 238 -21.35 -3.44 6.07
CA ASN A 238 -22.48 -4.36 6.06
C ASN A 238 -23.72 -3.59 5.59
N LEU A 239 -24.43 -4.12 4.59
CA LEU A 239 -25.60 -3.44 4.01
C LEU A 239 -26.69 -3.15 5.06
N ILE A 240 -26.71 -3.90 6.17
CA ILE A 240 -27.62 -3.70 7.30
C ILE A 240 -27.28 -2.41 8.07
N ASP A 241 -26.01 -2.03 8.15
CA ASP A 241 -25.57 -0.81 8.86
C ASP A 241 -25.92 0.47 8.08
N LEU A 242 -26.21 0.33 6.78
CA LEU A 242 -26.68 1.40 5.90
C LEU A 242 -28.19 1.63 5.99
N ILE A 243 -28.94 0.68 6.56
CA ILE A 243 -30.39 0.83 6.77
C ILE A 243 -30.59 1.45 8.16
N LYS A 244 -30.92 2.74 8.20
CA LYS A 244 -31.49 3.34 9.39
C LYS A 244 -32.85 2.68 9.64
N ILE A 245 -32.92 1.81 10.63
CA ILE A 245 -34.20 1.31 11.14
C ILE A 245 -34.88 2.50 11.82
N GLU A 246 -35.92 3.03 11.18
CA GLU A 246 -36.87 3.99 11.78
C GLU A 246 -37.79 3.30 12.79
#